data_AF-A0A4Y5Z0D6-F1
#
_entry.id   AF-A0A4Y5Z0D6-F1
#
_cell.length_a   1.000
_cell.length_b   1.000
_cell.length_c   1.000
_cell.angle_alpha   90.00
_cell.angle_beta   90.00
_cell.angle_gamma   90.00
#
_symmetry.space_group_name_H-M   'P 1'
#
loop_
_entity.id
_entity.type
_entity.pdbx_description
1 polymer ?
#
loop_
_entity_poly.entity_id
_entity_poly.type
_entity_poly.pdbx_seq_one_letter_code
_entity_poly.pdbx_strand_id
1 'polypeptide(L)'
;MAHRLPRLLLTAALATTLPLAALAAQEKDSKGGTPTDAGFYQNATGANVSEVELSKLALAQGSSAKVKQFAQHMVDDHTKANDKLTSLGSGDRGYATTTEPPPEAQKDINALKMLNGKDFDREYAKVMVADHEKAVAIFEVEVEKGSNPELKAFAKETLPTLKQHLKMAKALPTK
;
A
#
# COMPACT_ATOMS: atom_id res chain seq x y z
N MET A 1 -8.68 -84.43 -25.38
CA MET A 1 -9.80 -84.24 -24.45
C MET A 1 -9.77 -82.81 -23.93
N ALA A 2 -10.93 -82.15 -23.90
CA ALA A 2 -11.16 -80.76 -23.47
C ALA A 2 -10.91 -80.58 -21.95
N HIS A 3 -10.67 -79.39 -21.37
CA HIS A 3 -11.63 -78.28 -21.26
C HIS A 3 -11.01 -76.97 -20.68
N ARG A 4 -11.50 -75.83 -21.22
CA ARG A 4 -11.88 -74.51 -20.61
C ARG A 4 -10.84 -73.51 -20.05
N LEU A 5 -11.00 -72.25 -20.52
CA LEU A 5 -10.46 -70.94 -20.07
C LEU A 5 -11.53 -70.20 -19.21
N PRO A 6 -11.22 -69.22 -18.32
CA PRO A 6 -10.97 -67.81 -18.74
C PRO A 6 -10.14 -66.84 -17.84
N ARG A 7 -9.58 -65.80 -18.51
CA ARG A 7 -9.41 -64.33 -18.23
C ARG A 7 -9.02 -63.69 -16.87
N LEU A 8 -8.23 -62.59 -17.04
CA LEU A 8 -8.09 -61.32 -16.25
C LEU A 8 -7.15 -61.40 -15.01
N LEU A 9 -6.27 -60.46 -14.61
CA LEU A 9 -6.04 -59.00 -14.74
C LEU A 9 -4.54 -58.70 -14.39
N LEU A 10 -3.87 -57.77 -15.09
CA LEU A 10 -3.41 -56.45 -14.62
C LEU A 10 -2.30 -56.40 -13.53
N THR A 11 -1.11 -55.89 -13.89
CA THR A 11 -0.25 -55.01 -13.05
C THR A 11 0.59 -54.15 -14.03
N ALA A 12 0.24 -52.89 -14.28
CA ALA A 12 0.44 -51.67 -13.47
C ALA A 12 1.91 -51.21 -13.43
N ALA A 13 2.14 -50.05 -14.07
CA ALA A 13 3.38 -49.30 -14.14
C ALA A 13 3.83 -48.79 -12.76
N LEU A 14 5.15 -48.75 -12.51
CA LEU A 14 5.71 -47.97 -11.42
C LEU A 14 6.32 -46.68 -11.99
N ALA A 15 5.53 -45.62 -11.90
CA ALA A 15 5.92 -44.26 -12.22
C ALA A 15 6.98 -43.76 -11.25
N THR A 16 7.98 -43.06 -11.79
CA THR A 16 9.02 -42.35 -11.05
C THR A 16 8.37 -41.38 -10.05
N THR A 17 8.59 -41.62 -8.75
CA THR A 17 8.15 -40.72 -7.68
C THR A 17 9.01 -39.45 -7.70
N LEU A 18 8.47 -38.36 -8.24
CA LEU A 18 8.96 -37.01 -7.97
C LEU A 18 8.77 -36.69 -6.47
N PRO A 19 9.76 -36.09 -5.79
CA PRO A 19 9.64 -35.79 -4.38
C PRO A 19 8.58 -34.71 -4.16
N LEU A 20 7.54 -35.06 -3.40
CA LEU A 20 6.42 -34.22 -2.98
C LEU A 20 6.83 -33.13 -1.95
N ALA A 21 8.06 -32.64 -2.02
CA ALA A 21 8.62 -31.68 -1.06
C ALA A 21 8.60 -30.23 -1.58
N ALA A 22 8.38 -30.01 -2.87
CA ALA A 22 8.32 -28.66 -3.44
C ALA A 22 6.96 -27.97 -3.24
N LEU A 23 5.89 -28.71 -2.93
CA LEU A 23 4.54 -28.13 -2.80
C LEU A 23 4.26 -27.57 -1.40
N ALA A 24 4.97 -28.03 -0.36
CA ALA A 24 4.79 -27.56 1.02
C ALA A 24 5.47 -26.20 1.29
N ALA A 25 6.40 -25.77 0.43
CA ALA A 25 7.02 -24.45 0.54
C ALA A 25 6.10 -23.32 0.03
N GLN A 26 5.00 -23.65 -0.66
CA GLN A 26 4.05 -22.69 -1.21
C GLN A 26 2.84 -22.44 -0.28
N GLU A 27 2.71 -23.14 0.84
CA GLU A 27 1.59 -22.96 1.78
C GLU A 27 1.82 -21.86 2.84
N LYS A 28 3.05 -21.32 2.95
CA LYS A 28 3.36 -20.29 3.94
C LYS A 28 3.15 -18.87 3.40
N ASP A 29 1.95 -18.54 2.90
CA ASP A 29 1.62 -17.14 2.57
C ASP A 29 0.12 -16.80 2.64
N SER A 30 -0.73 -17.69 3.18
CA SER A 30 -2.18 -17.53 3.08
C SER A 30 -2.84 -16.80 4.26
N LYS A 31 -2.10 -16.33 5.28
CA LYS A 31 -2.70 -15.83 6.54
C LYS A 31 -2.06 -14.56 7.14
N GLY A 32 -1.44 -13.73 6.30
CA GLY A 32 -0.74 -12.50 6.71
C GLY A 32 0.69 -12.57 6.20
N GLY A 33 0.98 -11.73 5.21
CA GLY A 33 2.17 -11.83 4.36
C GLY A 33 3.48 -11.61 5.11
N THR A 34 4.56 -11.48 4.33
CA THR A 34 5.90 -11.26 4.84
C THR A 34 5.99 -9.99 5.71
N PRO A 35 7.05 -9.84 6.54
CA PRO A 35 7.30 -8.58 7.25
C PRO A 35 7.33 -7.35 6.32
N THR A 36 7.69 -7.55 5.05
CA THR A 36 7.60 -6.52 4.00
C THR A 36 6.14 -6.15 3.73
N ASP A 37 5.28 -7.12 3.43
CA ASP A 37 3.86 -6.89 3.12
C ASP A 37 3.13 -6.24 4.32
N ALA A 38 3.36 -6.74 5.54
CA ALA A 38 2.75 -6.20 6.76
C ALA A 38 3.23 -4.77 7.05
N GLY A 39 4.54 -4.53 6.91
CA GLY A 39 5.12 -3.20 7.05
C GLY A 39 4.61 -2.24 5.98
N PHE A 40 4.52 -2.67 4.73
CA PHE A 40 3.95 -1.89 3.64
C PHE A 40 2.50 -1.49 3.95
N TYR A 41 1.66 -2.47 4.32
CA TYR A 41 0.26 -2.23 4.60
C TYR A 41 0.05 -1.21 5.72
N GLN A 42 0.78 -1.37 6.83
CA GLN A 42 0.69 -0.46 7.98
C GLN A 42 1.16 0.95 7.60
N ASN A 43 2.31 1.07 6.93
CA ASN A 43 2.83 2.38 6.52
C ASN A 43 1.94 3.09 5.50
N ALA A 44 1.45 2.36 4.48
CA ALA A 44 0.61 2.93 3.44
C ALA A 44 -0.76 3.38 4.00
N THR A 45 -1.36 2.60 4.91
CA THR A 45 -2.61 3.00 5.57
C THR A 45 -2.40 4.24 6.45
N GLY A 46 -1.32 4.27 7.25
CA GLY A 46 -0.99 5.42 8.08
C GLY A 46 -0.71 6.69 7.27
N ALA A 47 0.03 6.56 6.16
CA ALA A 47 0.29 7.67 5.24
C ALA A 47 -1.00 8.22 4.62
N ASN A 48 -1.87 7.34 4.09
CA ASN A 48 -3.13 7.77 3.49
C ASN A 48 -4.02 8.55 4.46
N VAL A 49 -4.21 8.05 5.69
CA VAL A 49 -5.02 8.74 6.71
C VAL A 49 -4.41 10.12 7.02
N SER A 50 -3.09 10.17 7.21
CA SER A 50 -2.38 11.41 7.53
C SER A 50 -2.49 12.45 6.42
N GLU A 51 -2.26 12.05 5.17
CA GLU A 51 -2.24 12.96 4.04
C GLU A 51 -3.65 13.48 3.70
N VAL A 52 -4.68 12.67 3.93
CA VAL A 52 -6.08 13.14 3.85
C VAL A 52 -6.37 14.20 4.92
N GLU A 53 -5.94 13.98 6.17
CA GLU A 53 -6.15 14.96 7.24
C GLU A 53 -5.36 16.25 7.04
N LEU A 54 -4.08 16.15 6.71
CA LEU A 54 -3.22 17.29 6.40
C LEU A 54 -3.80 18.10 5.23
N SER A 55 -4.33 17.43 4.21
CA SER A 55 -4.88 18.10 3.03
C SER A 55 -6.26 18.72 3.30
N LYS A 56 -7.09 18.12 4.15
CA LYS A 56 -8.31 18.79 4.66
C LYS A 56 -7.96 20.07 5.42
N LEU A 57 -6.90 20.05 6.22
CA LEU A 57 -6.41 21.24 6.90
C LEU A 57 -5.95 22.31 5.88
N ALA A 58 -5.24 21.90 4.82
CA ALA A 58 -4.79 22.81 3.76
C ALA A 58 -5.93 23.42 2.94
N LEU A 59 -7.04 22.69 2.72
CA LEU A 59 -8.24 23.27 2.12
C LEU A 59 -8.85 24.37 2.99
N ALA A 60 -8.83 24.18 4.31
CA ALA A 60 -9.38 25.12 5.28
C ALA A 60 -8.48 26.35 5.52
N GLN A 61 -7.17 26.15 5.73
CA GLN A 61 -6.24 27.18 6.17
C GLN A 61 -5.28 27.70 5.08
N GLY A 62 -5.12 26.95 3.99
CA GLY A 62 -4.22 27.32 2.90
C GLY A 62 -4.64 28.64 2.26
N SER A 63 -3.65 29.45 1.86
CA SER A 63 -3.91 30.77 1.27
C SER A 63 -3.72 30.80 -0.24
N SER A 64 -2.88 29.91 -0.76
CA SER A 64 -2.59 29.78 -2.19
C SER A 64 -3.61 28.88 -2.89
N ALA A 65 -4.11 29.35 -4.05
CA ALA A 65 -4.93 28.53 -4.92
C ALA A 65 -4.23 27.23 -5.35
N LYS A 66 -2.90 27.27 -5.54
CA LYS A 66 -2.11 26.06 -5.88
C LYS A 66 -2.07 25.05 -4.73
N VAL A 67 -1.96 25.53 -3.49
CA VAL A 67 -1.99 24.67 -2.30
C VAL A 67 -3.36 24.02 -2.16
N LYS A 68 -4.44 24.79 -2.29
CA LYS A 68 -5.81 24.23 -2.22
C LYS A 68 -6.09 23.23 -3.33
N GLN A 69 -5.64 23.51 -4.56
CA GLN A 69 -5.81 22.58 -5.68
C GLN A 69 -5.04 21.27 -5.42
N PHE A 70 -3.78 21.37 -4.99
CA PHE A 70 -3.00 20.19 -4.63
C PHE A 70 -3.68 19.41 -3.51
N ALA A 71 -4.10 20.07 -2.44
CA ALA A 71 -4.78 19.45 -1.32
C ALA A 71 -6.08 18.73 -1.73
N GLN A 72 -6.83 19.27 -2.70
CA GLN A 72 -8.01 18.58 -3.23
C GLN A 72 -7.62 17.27 -3.93
N HIS A 73 -6.59 17.29 -4.78
CA HIS A 73 -6.09 16.06 -5.41
C HIS A 73 -5.65 15.03 -4.37
N MET A 74 -4.97 15.46 -3.31
CA MET A 74 -4.55 14.59 -2.21
C MET A 74 -5.74 13.93 -1.52
N VAL A 75 -6.78 14.70 -1.17
CA VAL A 75 -7.99 14.14 -0.53
C VAL A 75 -8.66 13.11 -1.44
N ASP A 76 -8.83 13.42 -2.73
CA ASP A 76 -9.55 12.56 -3.66
C ASP A 76 -8.79 11.24 -3.91
N ASP A 77 -7.50 11.34 -4.23
CA ASP A 77 -6.69 10.18 -4.61
C ASP A 77 -6.35 9.30 -3.39
N HIS A 78 -6.00 9.89 -2.24
CA HIS A 78 -5.62 9.12 -1.05
C HIS A 78 -6.82 8.50 -0.35
N THR A 79 -8.00 9.13 -0.38
CA THR A 79 -9.22 8.49 0.13
C THR A 79 -9.52 7.23 -0.69
N LYS A 80 -9.49 7.34 -2.02
CA LYS A 80 -9.69 6.19 -2.91
C LYS A 80 -8.63 5.10 -2.72
N ALA A 81 -7.37 5.48 -2.55
CA ALA A 81 -6.28 4.56 -2.29
C ALA A 81 -6.46 3.83 -0.95
N ASN A 82 -6.90 4.55 0.09
CA ASN A 82 -7.17 4.00 1.41
C ASN A 82 -8.33 3.00 1.40
N ASP A 83 -9.43 3.31 0.72
CA ASP A 83 -10.58 2.43 0.59
C ASP A 83 -10.18 1.13 -0.12
N LYS A 84 -9.42 1.26 -1.22
CA LYS A 84 -8.90 0.10 -1.94
C LYS A 84 -7.97 -0.72 -1.06
N LEU A 85 -6.99 -0.10 -0.39
CA LEU A 85 -6.04 -0.81 0.47
C LEU A 85 -6.74 -1.53 1.63
N THR A 86 -7.70 -0.87 2.28
CA THR A 86 -8.50 -1.46 3.38
C THR A 86 -9.26 -2.72 2.93
N SER A 87 -9.78 -2.72 1.71
CA SER A 87 -10.42 -3.91 1.12
C SER A 87 -9.45 -5.09 0.92
N LEU A 88 -8.15 -4.82 0.74
CA LEU A 88 -7.11 -5.84 0.57
C LEU A 88 -6.67 -6.42 1.91
N GLY A 89 -6.75 -5.68 3.02
CA GLY A 89 -6.41 -6.20 4.36
C GLY A 89 -7.57 -6.81 5.13
N SER A 90 -8.81 -6.69 4.63
CA SER A 90 -9.99 -7.29 5.25
C SER A 90 -9.98 -8.83 5.17
N GLY A 91 -10.57 -9.51 6.17
CA GLY A 91 -10.73 -10.97 6.24
C GLY A 91 -9.61 -11.70 7.00
N ASP A 92 -9.30 -12.93 6.62
CA ASP A 92 -8.34 -13.83 7.30
C ASP A 92 -6.86 -13.41 7.15
N ARG A 93 -6.59 -12.23 6.56
CA ARG A 93 -5.24 -11.74 6.21
C ARG A 93 -4.55 -10.95 7.33
N GLY A 94 -5.31 -10.41 8.28
CA GLY A 94 -4.79 -9.99 9.60
C GLY A 94 -3.83 -8.79 9.65
N TYR A 95 -3.75 -7.93 8.62
CA TYR A 95 -2.91 -6.73 8.70
C TYR A 95 -3.54 -5.66 9.61
N ALA A 96 -2.73 -5.05 10.48
CA ALA A 96 -3.18 -3.95 11.31
C ALA A 96 -3.50 -2.73 10.45
N THR A 97 -4.76 -2.29 10.47
CA THR A 97 -5.19 -1.00 9.94
C THR A 97 -5.08 0.07 11.02
N THR A 98 -4.93 1.32 10.61
CA THR A 98 -5.14 2.48 11.47
C THR A 98 -6.24 3.35 10.88
N THR A 99 -7.07 3.92 11.74
CA THR A 99 -8.06 4.95 11.39
C THR A 99 -7.61 6.34 11.83
N GLU A 100 -6.47 6.42 12.50
CA GLU A 100 -5.91 7.67 13.02
C GLU A 100 -4.48 7.88 12.46
N PRO A 101 -4.04 9.14 12.31
CA PRO A 101 -2.66 9.43 11.96
C PRO A 101 -1.68 8.85 13.00
N PRO A 102 -0.53 8.32 12.57
CA PRO A 102 0.51 7.92 13.49
C PRO A 102 1.10 9.15 14.23
N PRO A 103 1.78 8.95 15.37
CA PRO A 103 2.22 10.06 16.24
C PRO A 103 3.08 11.13 15.55
N GLU A 104 3.91 10.74 14.59
CA GLU A 104 4.73 11.67 13.80
C GLU A 104 3.86 12.59 12.94
N ALA A 105 2.89 12.04 12.21
CA ALA A 105 1.96 12.83 11.41
C ALA A 105 1.07 13.72 12.29
N GLN A 106 0.68 13.23 13.48
CA GLN A 106 -0.09 14.02 14.43
C GLN A 106 0.67 15.27 14.91
N LYS A 107 2.01 15.18 15.03
CA LYS A 107 2.88 16.32 15.33
C LYS A 107 2.85 17.36 14.21
N ASP A 108 2.95 16.92 12.95
CA ASP A 108 2.93 17.82 11.79
C ASP A 108 1.56 18.51 11.64
N ILE A 109 0.47 17.76 11.84
CA ILE A 109 -0.89 18.32 11.89
C ILE A 109 -0.99 19.41 12.95
N ASN A 110 -0.48 19.16 14.16
CA ASN A 110 -0.53 20.13 15.26
C ASN A 110 0.34 21.36 14.99
N ALA A 111 1.52 21.19 14.39
CA ALA A 111 2.38 22.30 13.99
C ALA A 111 1.69 23.17 12.92
N LEU A 112 1.11 22.55 11.89
CA LEU A 112 0.43 23.26 10.81
C LEU A 112 -0.80 24.03 11.27
N LYS A 113 -1.58 23.50 12.23
CA LYS A 113 -2.74 24.20 12.81
C LYS A 113 -2.39 25.56 13.42
N MET A 114 -1.15 25.75 13.86
CA MET A 114 -0.65 26.98 14.46
C MET A 114 -0.16 28.00 13.42
N LEU A 115 -0.06 27.60 12.15
CA LEU A 115 0.39 28.44 11.05
C LEU A 115 -0.78 28.97 10.24
N ASN A 116 -0.57 30.08 9.54
CA ASN A 116 -1.57 30.68 8.67
C ASN A 116 -0.90 31.28 7.43
N GLY A 117 -1.69 31.52 6.38
CA GLY A 117 -1.22 32.25 5.20
C GLY A 117 -0.03 31.57 4.53
N LYS A 118 0.98 32.38 4.17
CA LYS A 118 2.19 31.90 3.49
C LYS A 118 3.04 30.95 4.35
N ASP A 119 3.02 31.13 5.67
CA ASP A 119 3.77 30.24 6.56
C ASP A 119 3.15 28.84 6.59
N PHE A 120 1.82 28.77 6.59
CA PHE A 120 1.09 27.51 6.43
C PHE A 120 1.43 26.86 5.08
N ASP A 121 1.26 27.60 3.98
CA ASP A 121 1.46 27.08 2.63
C ASP A 121 2.88 26.51 2.43
N ARG A 122 3.90 27.22 2.96
CA ARG A 122 5.29 26.80 2.90
C ARG A 122 5.54 25.53 3.70
N GLU A 123 5.00 25.44 4.92
CA GLU A 123 5.25 24.28 5.77
C GLU A 123 4.51 23.05 5.25
N TYR A 124 3.27 23.22 4.80
CA TYR A 124 2.50 22.15 4.16
C TYR A 124 3.24 21.59 2.93
N ALA A 125 3.81 22.45 2.09
CA ALA A 125 4.60 22.02 0.94
C ALA A 125 5.81 21.16 1.34
N LYS A 126 6.52 21.51 2.43
CA LYS A 126 7.67 20.72 2.90
C LYS A 126 7.25 19.35 3.41
N VAL A 127 6.19 19.30 4.24
CA VAL A 127 5.65 18.04 4.78
C VAL A 127 5.24 17.12 3.63
N MET A 128 4.46 17.64 2.67
CA MET A 128 4.01 16.85 1.52
C MET A 128 5.18 16.33 0.66
N VAL A 129 6.26 17.10 0.47
CA VAL A 129 7.45 16.60 -0.24
C VAL A 129 8.11 15.45 0.52
N ALA A 130 8.32 15.60 1.83
CA ALA A 130 8.96 14.59 2.65
C ALA A 130 8.13 13.28 2.70
N ASP A 131 6.82 13.40 2.90
CA ASP A 131 5.90 12.28 2.94
C ASP A 131 5.87 11.52 1.61
N HIS A 132 5.83 12.23 0.49
CA HIS A 132 5.82 11.59 -0.83
C HIS A 132 7.14 10.95 -1.21
N GLU A 133 8.29 11.50 -0.80
CA GLU A 133 9.58 10.84 -1.00
C GLU A 133 9.65 9.51 -0.23
N LYS A 134 9.17 9.51 1.02
CA LYS A 134 9.06 8.30 1.84
C LYS A 134 8.07 7.30 1.21
N ALA A 135 6.90 7.76 0.78
CA ALA A 135 5.87 6.90 0.20
C ALA A 135 6.36 6.24 -1.10
N VAL A 136 7.01 6.99 -2.00
CA VAL A 136 7.58 6.43 -3.23
C VAL A 136 8.57 5.30 -2.92
N ALA A 137 9.48 5.49 -1.95
CA ALA A 137 10.44 4.46 -1.55
C ALA A 137 9.77 3.22 -0.97
N ILE A 138 8.75 3.38 -0.12
CA ILE A 138 8.00 2.28 0.47
C ILE A 138 7.27 1.47 -0.62
N PHE A 139 6.64 2.15 -1.57
CA PHE A 139 5.92 1.50 -2.66
C PHE A 139 6.86 0.79 -3.64
N GLU A 140 8.04 1.36 -3.93
CA GLU A 140 9.07 0.68 -4.74
C GLU A 140 9.56 -0.61 -4.07
N VAL A 141 9.81 -0.57 -2.76
CA VAL A 141 10.20 -1.76 -1.98
C VAL A 141 9.13 -2.85 -2.05
N GLU A 142 7.86 -2.51 -1.91
CA GLU A 142 6.76 -3.49 -2.01
C GLU A 142 6.67 -4.10 -3.42
N VAL A 143 6.76 -3.27 -4.47
CA VAL A 143 6.75 -3.75 -5.85
C VAL A 143 7.88 -4.76 -6.10
N GLU A 144 9.06 -4.50 -5.56
CA GLU A 144 10.23 -5.37 -5.75
C GLU A 144 10.18 -6.61 -4.86
N LYS A 145 9.94 -6.42 -3.56
CA LYS A 145 10.21 -7.40 -2.50
C LYS A 145 8.97 -7.95 -1.79
N GLY A 146 7.80 -7.36 -2.02
CA GLY A 146 6.54 -7.88 -1.51
C GLY A 146 6.31 -9.30 -2.01
N SER A 147 5.56 -10.08 -1.23
CA SER A 147 5.20 -11.46 -1.57
C SER A 147 3.70 -11.61 -1.81
N ASN A 148 2.88 -10.71 -1.25
CA ASN A 148 1.45 -10.70 -1.49
C ASN A 148 1.14 -10.11 -2.88
N PRO A 149 0.58 -10.90 -3.82
CA PRO A 149 0.37 -10.44 -5.19
C PRO A 149 -0.63 -9.27 -5.30
N GLU A 150 -1.61 -9.18 -4.39
CA GLU A 150 -2.60 -8.10 -4.38
C GLU A 150 -1.98 -6.78 -3.91
N LEU A 151 -1.13 -6.82 -2.87
CA LEU A 151 -0.42 -5.63 -2.38
C LEU A 151 0.65 -5.16 -3.36
N LYS A 152 1.40 -6.07 -3.99
CA LYS A 152 2.32 -5.71 -5.09
C LYS A 152 1.58 -5.03 -6.25
N ALA A 153 0.41 -5.56 -6.62
CA ALA A 153 -0.39 -4.96 -7.69
C ALA A 153 -0.88 -3.56 -7.30
N PHE A 154 -1.42 -3.41 -6.08
CA PHE A 154 -1.83 -2.11 -5.54
C PHE A 154 -0.66 -1.11 -5.52
N ALA A 155 0.51 -1.52 -5.03
CA ALA A 155 1.69 -0.68 -4.99
C ALA A 155 2.11 -0.24 -6.40
N LYS A 156 2.15 -1.18 -7.35
CA LYS A 156 2.53 -0.91 -8.75
C LYS A 156 1.56 0.05 -9.44
N GLU A 157 0.26 -0.10 -9.20
CA GLU A 157 -0.79 0.76 -9.79
C GLU A 157 -0.79 2.17 -9.20
N THR A 158 -0.42 2.31 -7.92
CA THR A 158 -0.49 3.58 -7.18
C THR A 158 0.79 4.40 -7.34
N LEU A 159 1.95 3.76 -7.52
CA LEU A 159 3.26 4.41 -7.59
C LEU A 159 3.36 5.56 -8.62
N PRO A 160 2.77 5.48 -9.84
CA PRO A 160 2.79 6.61 -10.77
C PRO A 160 2.09 7.86 -10.21
N THR A 161 0.98 7.68 -9.50
CA THR A 161 0.23 8.78 -8.86
C THR A 161 1.07 9.43 -7.77
N LEU A 162 1.72 8.65 -6.89
CA LEU A 162 2.61 9.17 -5.85
C LEU A 162 3.78 9.98 -6.43
N LYS A 163 4.38 9.49 -7.53
CA LYS A 163 5.46 10.23 -8.23
C LYS A 163 4.96 11.55 -8.82
N GLN A 164 3.72 11.56 -9.33
CA GLN A 164 3.09 12.78 -9.85
C GLN A 164 2.77 13.76 -8.71
N HIS A 165 2.23 13.30 -7.59
CA HIS A 165 1.98 14.12 -6.41
C HIS A 165 3.29 14.70 -5.86
N LEU A 166 4.37 13.92 -5.76
CA LEU A 166 5.70 14.43 -5.38
C LEU A 166 6.16 15.59 -6.27
N LYS A 167 5.96 15.45 -7.59
CA LYS A 167 6.28 16.52 -8.55
C LYS A 167 5.43 17.76 -8.30
N MET A 168 4.14 17.60 -8.01
CA MET A 168 3.23 18.71 -7.70
C MET A 168 3.59 19.38 -6.38
N ALA A 169 3.90 18.62 -5.33
CA ALA A 169 4.34 19.11 -4.03
C ALA A 169 5.62 19.96 -4.16
N LYS A 170 6.60 19.49 -4.93
CA LYS A 170 7.83 20.23 -5.25
C LYS A 170 7.58 21.53 -6.02
N ALA A 171 6.44 21.66 -6.70
CA ALA A 171 6.04 22.85 -7.44
C ALA A 171 5.17 23.83 -6.63
N LEU A 172 4.83 23.50 -5.38
CA LEU A 172 4.10 24.39 -4.49
C LEU A 172 4.95 25.61 -4.11
N PRO A 173 4.31 26.76 -3.80
CA PRO A 173 5.03 27.95 -3.35
C PRO A 173 5.73 27.69 -2.01
N THR A 174 7.03 27.94 -1.95
CA THR A 174 7.87 27.76 -0.75
C THR A 174 8.43 29.09 -0.21
N LYS A 175 8.07 30.22 -0.81
CA LYS A 175 8.55 31.58 -0.49
C LYS A 175 7.39 32.58 -0.46
#